data_AF-A0A952DR76-F1
#
_entry.id   AF-A0A952DR76-F1
#
_cell.length_a   1.000
_cell.length_b   1.000
_cell.length_c   1.000
_cell.angle_alpha   90.00
_cell.angle_beta   90.00
_cell.angle_gamma   90.00
#
_symmetry.space_group_name_H-M   'P 1'
#
loop_
_entity.id
_entity.type
_entity.pdbx_description
1 polymer ?
#
loop_
_entity_poly.entity_id
_entity_poly.type
_entity_poly.pdbx_seq_one_letter_code
_entity_poly.pdbx_strand_id
1 'polypeptide(L)'
;TNVFKDKLRYPQITLEELIEKQPDYIFLSSEPYPFKEKHIKELQEKAPHLTSKMVLVDGEIFSWYGSRMLHADYFKQLVTELSIL
;
A
#
# COMPACT_ATOMS: atom_id res chain seq x y z
N THR A 1 3.74 -9.91 -5.76
CA THR A 1 3.23 -9.48 -7.08
C THR A 1 2.05 -8.52 -6.90
N ASN A 2 1.80 -7.58 -7.83
CA ASN A 2 0.60 -6.74 -7.78
C ASN A 2 -0.66 -7.60 -8.04
N VAL A 3 -1.58 -7.68 -7.08
CA VAL A 3 -2.80 -8.51 -7.14
C VAL A 3 -3.86 -8.01 -8.14
N PHE A 4 -3.70 -6.78 -8.64
CA PHE A 4 -4.56 -6.16 -9.67
C PHE A 4 -3.81 -5.87 -10.97
N LYS A 5 -2.73 -6.61 -11.27
CA LYS A 5 -1.90 -6.41 -12.48
C LYS A 5 -2.68 -6.49 -13.80
N ASP A 6 -3.82 -7.18 -13.83
CA ASP A 6 -4.62 -7.40 -15.04
C ASP A 6 -5.68 -6.29 -15.26
N LYS A 7 -5.80 -5.32 -14.33
CA LYS A 7 -6.67 -4.14 -14.47
C LYS A 7 -5.89 -2.97 -15.07
N LEU A 8 -6.61 -2.03 -15.70
CA LEU A 8 -6.05 -0.77 -16.18
C LEU A 8 -5.62 0.16 -15.02
N ARG A 9 -4.96 1.26 -15.35
CA ARG A 9 -4.37 2.21 -14.38
C ARG A 9 -5.41 2.74 -13.37
N TYR A 10 -5.06 2.66 -12.08
CA TYR A 10 -5.87 3.08 -10.91
C TYR A 10 -7.30 2.52 -10.92
N PRO A 11 -7.50 1.19 -10.83
CA PRO A 11 -8.84 0.63 -10.79
C PRO A 11 -9.55 1.03 -9.49
N GLN A 12 -10.82 1.37 -9.61
CA GLN A 12 -11.71 1.34 -8.45
C GLN A 12 -12.01 -0.13 -8.13
N ILE A 13 -11.86 -0.50 -6.86
CA ILE A 13 -12.12 -1.86 -6.37
C ILE A 13 -13.11 -1.82 -5.20
N THR A 14 -13.80 -2.92 -4.97
CA THR A 14 -14.61 -3.09 -3.76
C THR A 14 -13.82 -3.73 -2.63
N LEU A 15 -14.38 -3.69 -1.41
CA LEU A 15 -13.76 -4.33 -0.26
C LEU A 15 -13.77 -5.86 -0.40
N GLU A 16 -14.82 -6.41 -1.01
CA GLU A 16 -14.97 -7.84 -1.29
C GLU A 16 -13.88 -8.31 -2.27
N GLU A 17 -13.62 -7.54 -3.34
CA GLU A 17 -12.51 -7.85 -4.27
C GLU A 17 -11.15 -7.82 -3.55
N LEU A 18 -10.94 -6.86 -2.64
CA LEU A 18 -9.69 -6.80 -1.86
C LEU A 18 -9.52 -8.01 -0.94
N ILE A 19 -10.60 -8.43 -0.25
CA ILE A 19 -10.62 -9.61 0.61
C ILE A 19 -10.36 -10.88 -0.21
N GLU A 20 -11.00 -11.04 -1.37
CA GLU A 20 -10.81 -12.20 -2.25
C GLU A 20 -9.36 -12.31 -2.75
N LYS A 21 -8.74 -11.18 -3.09
CA LYS A 21 -7.35 -11.14 -3.56
C LYS A 21 -6.31 -11.39 -2.47
N GLN A 22 -6.66 -11.15 -1.20
CA GLN A 22 -5.84 -11.41 -0.02
C GLN A 22 -4.34 -11.07 -0.20
N PRO A 23 -4.00 -9.80 -0.53
CA PRO A 23 -2.60 -9.42 -0.73
C PRO A 23 -1.77 -9.58 0.56
N ASP A 24 -0.51 -9.94 0.45
CA ASP A 24 0.39 -10.04 1.62
C ASP A 24 0.59 -8.68 2.31
N TYR A 25 0.70 -7.62 1.51
CA TYR A 25 0.95 -6.26 1.96
C TYR A 25 -0.01 -5.27 1.29
N ILE A 26 -0.46 -4.29 2.07
CA ILE A 26 -1.22 -3.13 1.59
C ILE A 26 -0.46 -1.87 2.02
N PHE A 27 0.04 -1.12 1.04
CA PHE A 27 0.74 0.13 1.28
C PHE A 27 -0.23 1.31 1.25
N LEU A 28 -0.26 2.04 2.36
CA LEU A 28 -1.15 3.17 2.61
C LEU A 28 -0.31 4.45 2.62
N SER A 29 -0.38 5.18 1.51
CA SER A 29 0.47 6.33 1.21
C SER A 29 0.16 7.56 2.10
N SER A 30 1.17 8.38 2.43
CA SER A 30 0.94 9.71 3.03
C SER A 30 0.44 10.76 2.03
N GLU A 31 0.62 10.52 0.73
CA GLU A 31 0.23 11.42 -0.38
C GLU A 31 -0.19 10.66 -1.64
N PRO A 32 -1.12 11.19 -2.46
CA PRO A 32 -1.81 12.48 -2.31
C PRO A 32 -2.91 12.47 -1.23
N TYR A 33 -3.36 11.29 -0.81
CA TYR A 33 -4.30 11.14 0.30
C TYR A 33 -3.54 10.74 1.57
N PRO A 34 -3.70 11.45 2.70
CA PRO A 34 -2.94 11.20 3.92
C PRO A 34 -3.52 10.04 4.71
N PHE A 35 -3.21 8.80 4.31
CA PHE A 35 -3.54 7.64 5.12
C PHE A 35 -2.85 7.69 6.49
N LYS A 36 -3.50 7.09 7.50
CA LYS A 36 -3.14 7.18 8.92
C LYS A 36 -3.67 5.94 9.63
N GLU A 37 -3.22 5.71 10.87
CA GLU A 37 -3.68 4.62 11.73
C GLU A 37 -5.19 4.44 11.81
N LYS A 38 -5.96 5.55 11.81
CA LYS A 38 -7.43 5.47 11.82
C LYS A 38 -8.01 4.74 10.61
N HIS A 39 -7.37 4.84 9.44
CA HIS A 39 -7.81 4.17 8.22
C HIS A 39 -7.44 2.69 8.22
N ILE A 40 -6.33 2.32 8.86
CA ILE A 40 -5.99 0.91 9.12
C ILE A 40 -7.06 0.28 10.00
N LYS A 41 -7.43 0.95 11.11
CA LYS A 41 -8.50 0.48 12.00
C LYS A 41 -9.83 0.34 11.27
N GLU A 42 -10.20 1.34 10.47
CA GLU A 42 -11.42 1.29 9.66
C GLU A 42 -11.44 0.08 8.70
N LEU A 43 -10.32 -0.22 8.03
CA LEU A 43 -10.20 -1.38 7.16
C LEU A 43 -10.26 -2.70 7.95
N GLN A 44 -9.62 -2.79 9.11
CA GLN A 44 -9.69 -3.97 9.98
C GLN A 44 -11.10 -4.23 10.50
N GLU A 45 -11.85 -3.18 10.85
CA GLU A 45 -13.24 -3.28 11.30
C GLU A 45 -14.17 -3.72 10.15
N LYS A 46 -13.97 -3.17 8.95
CA LYS A 46 -14.81 -3.47 7.77
C LYS A 46 -14.44 -4.79 7.10
N ALA A 47 -13.19 -5.23 7.20
CA ALA A 47 -12.68 -6.45 6.60
C ALA A 47 -11.89 -7.30 7.63
N PRO A 48 -12.55 -7.86 8.65
CA PRO A 48 -11.88 -8.59 9.74
C PRO A 48 -11.18 -9.87 9.27
N HIS A 49 -11.52 -10.39 8.09
CA HIS A 49 -10.88 -11.58 7.50
C HIS A 49 -9.65 -11.25 6.65
N LEU A 50 -9.34 -9.96 6.46
CA LEU A 50 -8.18 -9.52 5.71
C LEU A 50 -6.92 -9.67 6.58
N THR A 51 -6.06 -10.61 6.23
CA THR A 51 -4.81 -10.90 6.95
C THR A 51 -3.61 -10.09 6.46
N SER A 52 -3.82 -9.19 5.51
CA SER A 52 -2.78 -8.35 4.91
C SER A 52 -2.07 -7.49 5.94
N LYS A 53 -0.74 -7.38 5.80
CA LYS A 53 0.04 -6.39 6.55
C LYS A 53 -0.19 -5.00 5.96
N MET A 54 -0.87 -4.15 6.70
CA MET A 54 -1.08 -2.74 6.32
C MET A 54 0.10 -1.90 6.81
N VAL A 55 0.74 -1.16 5.91
CA VAL A 55 1.95 -0.37 6.19
C VAL A 55 1.74 1.04 5.70
N LEU A 56 1.93 2.03 6.58
CA LEU A 56 1.99 3.43 6.18
C LEU A 56 3.32 3.69 5.49
N VAL A 57 3.29 4.32 4.32
CA VAL A 57 4.50 4.59 3.52
C VAL A 57 4.60 6.06 3.13
N ASP A 58 5.83 6.51 2.85
CA ASP A 58 6.08 7.86 2.37
C ASP A 58 5.60 8.02 0.93
N GLY A 59 4.43 8.65 0.79
CA GLY A 59 3.80 8.87 -0.49
C GLY A 59 4.54 9.80 -1.42
N GLU A 60 5.45 10.63 -0.91
CA GLU A 60 6.19 11.54 -1.77
C GLU A 60 7.10 10.78 -2.74
N ILE A 61 7.69 9.69 -2.26
CA ILE A 61 8.60 8.84 -3.03
C ILE A 61 7.81 7.90 -3.96
N PHE A 62 6.60 7.48 -3.57
CA PHE A 62 5.74 6.61 -4.38
C PHE A 62 4.97 7.35 -5.49
N SER A 63 4.54 8.60 -5.25
CA SER A 63 3.56 9.29 -6.09
C SER A 63 4.13 10.46 -6.89
N TRP A 64 5.25 11.06 -6.44
CA TRP A 64 5.82 12.27 -7.05
C TRP A 64 7.21 12.00 -7.64
N TYR A 65 7.22 11.45 -8.85
CA TYR A 65 8.45 11.25 -9.62
C TYR A 65 9.18 12.57 -9.91
N GLY A 66 10.51 12.52 -10.04
CA GLY A 66 11.36 13.68 -10.30
C GLY A 66 12.57 13.72 -9.38
N SER A 67 12.94 14.90 -8.90
CA SER A 67 14.07 15.08 -7.97
C SER A 67 13.97 14.23 -6.70
N ARG A 68 12.75 13.88 -6.28
CA ARG A 68 12.51 12.99 -5.13
C ARG A 68 13.05 11.57 -5.32
N MET A 69 13.23 11.11 -6.57
CA MET A 69 13.86 9.82 -6.85
C MET A 69 15.33 9.75 -6.43
N LEU A 70 15.98 10.90 -6.16
CA LEU A 70 17.29 10.92 -5.51
C LEU A 70 17.28 10.27 -4.12
N HIS A 71 16.10 10.13 -3.50
CA HIS A 71 15.89 9.48 -2.21
C HIS A 71 15.31 8.06 -2.34
N ALA A 72 15.41 7.43 -3.51
CA ALA A 72 14.87 6.10 -3.76
C ALA A 72 15.52 4.96 -2.93
N ASP A 73 16.62 5.23 -2.22
CA ASP A 73 17.16 4.30 -1.21
C ASP A 73 16.15 3.96 -0.11
N TYR A 74 15.14 4.80 0.07
CA TYR A 74 13.94 4.50 0.86
C TYR A 74 13.33 3.13 0.50
N PHE A 75 13.23 2.77 -0.77
CA PHE A 75 12.66 1.46 -1.15
C PHE A 75 13.52 0.28 -0.67
N LYS A 76 14.85 0.45 -0.61
CA LYS A 76 15.75 -0.59 -0.07
C LYS A 76 15.56 -0.74 1.44
N GLN A 77 15.41 0.38 2.15
CA GLN A 77 15.11 0.39 3.58
C GLN A 77 13.77 -0.29 3.84
N LEU A 78 12.72 0.09 3.11
CA LEU A 78 11.39 -0.49 3.23
C LEU A 78 11.40 -2.01 2.98
N VAL A 79 12.11 -2.48 1.95
CA VAL A 79 12.22 -3.93 1.69
C VAL A 79 12.93 -4.65 2.85
N THR A 80 13.97 -4.04 3.43
CA THR A 80 14.68 -4.60 4.58
C THR A 80 13.78 -4.66 5.82
N GLU A 81 13.09 -3.56 6.14
CA GLU A 81 12.16 -3.46 7.27
C GLU A 81 11.03 -4.49 7.18
N LEU A 82 10.49 -4.68 5.97
CA LEU A 82 9.41 -5.63 5.72
C LEU A 82 9.88 -7.07 5.57
N SER A 83 11.20 -7.30 5.59
CA SER A 83 11.84 -8.62 5.37
C SER A 83 11.38 -9.26 4.04
N ILE A 84 11.27 -8.44 2.99
CA ILE A 84 10.75 -8.85 1.67
C ILE A 84 11.85 -9.46 0.77
N LEU A 85 13.11 -9.45 1.20
CA LEU A 85 14.27 -10.12 0.57
C LEU A 85 15.21 -10.65 1.67
#